data_AF-A0AAU9KJL3-F1
#
_entry.id   AF-A0AAU9KJL3-F1
#
_cell.length_a   1.000
_cell.length_b   1.000
_cell.length_c   1.000
_cell.angle_alpha   90.00
_cell.angle_beta   90.00
_cell.angle_gamma   90.00
#
_symmetry.space_group_name_H-M   'P 1'
#
loop_
_entity.id
_entity.type
_entity.pdbx_description
1 polymer ?
#
loop_
_entity_poly.entity_id
_entity_poly.type
_entity_poly.pdbx_seq_one_letter_code
_entity_poly.pdbx_strand_id
1 'polypeptide(L)'
;MLVGFWQLLIIFINIILSLSLDPTTVVLAMNTGGITYVSAYGFTYSPDTYNTQGSSYFDGSQTITQTLNGYIYQSERVSTGTWGYDIPVSPDGTYVLILEFAEIFWTVTGNM
;
A
#
# COMPACT_ATOMS: atom_id res chain seq x y z
N MET A 1 10.72 -14.74 -42.38
CA MET A 1 9.88 -15.42 -41.38
C MET A 1 10.70 -15.56 -40.09
N LEU A 2 10.84 -14.48 -39.31
CA LEU A 2 11.57 -14.45 -38.01
C LEU A 2 11.29 -13.15 -37.22
N VAL A 3 10.14 -12.50 -37.45
CA VAL A 3 9.76 -11.24 -36.77
C VAL A 3 8.75 -11.49 -35.63
N GLY A 4 8.01 -12.61 -35.66
CA GLY A 4 6.90 -12.86 -34.73
C GLY A 4 7.28 -13.34 -33.32
N PHE A 5 8.47 -13.94 -33.13
CA PHE A 5 8.84 -14.52 -31.84
C PHE A 5 9.32 -13.46 -30.83
N TRP A 6 9.98 -12.40 -31.32
CA TRP A 6 10.42 -11.28 -30.49
C TRP A 6 9.29 -10.31 -30.15
N GLN A 7 8.30 -10.13 -31.04
CA GLN A 7 7.11 -9.32 -30.77
C GLN A 7 6.19 -9.96 -29.71
N LEU A 8 6.03 -11.28 -29.73
CA LEU A 8 5.26 -12.00 -28.70
C LEU A 8 5.98 -12.04 -27.34
N LEU A 9 7.31 -12.15 -27.31
CA LEU A 9 8.09 -12.12 -26.06
C LEU A 9 8.07 -10.74 -25.38
N ILE A 10 8.12 -9.66 -26.17
CA ILE A 10 8.00 -8.28 -25.65
C ILE A 10 6.57 -7.99 -25.16
N ILE A 11 5.54 -8.52 -25.84
CA ILE A 11 4.14 -8.41 -25.38
C ILE A 11 3.90 -9.24 -24.10
N PHE A 12 4.48 -10.44 -23.98
CA PHE A 12 4.39 -11.28 -22.78
C PHE A 12 5.11 -10.69 -21.55
N ILE A 13 6.25 -10.02 -21.73
CA ILE A 13 6.97 -9.34 -20.62
C ILE A 13 6.19 -8.12 -20.12
N ASN A 14 5.51 -7.37 -20.99
CA ASN A 14 4.67 -6.24 -20.58
C ASN A 14 3.33 -6.69 -19.96
N ILE A 15 2.76 -7.82 -20.39
CA ILE A 15 1.55 -8.40 -19.80
C ILE A 15 1.79 -8.95 -18.38
N ILE A 16 3.01 -9.39 -18.07
CA ILE A 16 3.36 -9.91 -16.72
C ILE A 16 3.78 -8.79 -15.75
N LEU A 17 4.19 -7.61 -16.23
CA LEU A 17 4.68 -6.50 -15.36
C LEU A 17 3.67 -5.36 -15.12
N SER A 18 2.51 -5.36 -15.78
CA SER A 18 1.52 -4.29 -15.62
C SER A 18 0.15 -4.82 -15.27
N LEU A 19 -0.01 -5.30 -14.04
CA LEU A 19 -1.30 -5.15 -13.37
C LEU A 19 -1.44 -3.64 -13.10
N SER A 20 -2.02 -2.89 -14.05
CA SER A 20 -2.42 -1.52 -13.71
C SER A 20 -3.47 -1.66 -12.62
N LEU A 21 -3.12 -1.27 -11.40
CA LEU A 21 -4.09 -1.19 -10.33
C LEU A 21 -5.19 -0.27 -10.79
N ASP A 22 -6.43 -0.75 -10.75
CA ASP A 22 -7.60 0.02 -11.13
C ASP A 22 -8.29 0.50 -9.85
N PRO A 23 -8.32 1.81 -9.56
CA PRO A 23 -9.00 2.36 -8.40
C PRO A 23 -10.47 1.92 -8.27
N THR A 24 -11.12 1.57 -9.38
CA THR A 24 -12.53 1.12 -9.39
C THR A 24 -12.72 -0.31 -8.91
N THR A 25 -11.64 -1.10 -8.86
CA THR A 25 -11.63 -2.49 -8.37
C THR A 25 -11.24 -2.61 -6.91
N VAL A 26 -10.87 -1.50 -6.27
CA VAL A 26 -10.44 -1.46 -4.87
C VAL A 26 -11.63 -1.69 -3.96
N VAL A 27 -11.58 -2.80 -3.22
CA VAL A 27 -12.59 -3.12 -2.18
C VAL A 27 -12.26 -2.47 -0.83
N LEU A 28 -10.98 -2.22 -0.57
CA LEU A 28 -10.49 -1.62 0.67
C LEU A 28 -9.11 -1.00 0.43
N ALA A 29 -8.92 0.24 0.87
CA ALA A 29 -7.63 0.89 0.95
C ALA A 29 -7.58 1.72 2.24
N MET A 30 -6.58 1.46 3.09
CA MET A 30 -6.46 2.07 4.41
C MET A 30 -5.13 2.80 4.55
N ASN A 31 -5.18 3.99 5.13
CA ASN A 31 -4.03 4.75 5.59
C ASN A 31 -3.80 4.45 7.07
N THR A 32 -2.89 3.51 7.35
CA THR A 32 -2.62 3.00 8.70
C THR A 32 -2.22 4.11 9.66
N GLY A 33 -3.02 4.33 10.70
CA GLY A 33 -2.79 5.39 11.68
C GLY A 33 -3.04 6.82 11.18
N GLY A 34 -3.36 6.98 9.90
CA GLY A 34 -3.58 8.26 9.26
C GLY A 34 -5.04 8.63 9.06
N ILE A 35 -5.26 9.68 8.27
CA ILE A 35 -6.60 10.15 7.87
C ILE A 35 -6.89 9.78 6.41
N THR A 36 -8.11 10.12 5.95
CA THR A 36 -8.50 9.99 4.55
C THR A 36 -7.51 10.69 3.61
N TYR A 37 -7.11 10.01 2.54
CA TYR A 37 -6.21 10.54 1.52
C TYR A 37 -6.60 10.05 0.13
N VAL A 38 -6.55 10.95 -0.86
CA VAL A 38 -6.76 10.59 -2.27
C VAL A 38 -5.40 10.69 -2.98
N SER A 39 -4.95 9.57 -3.53
CA SER A 39 -3.67 9.50 -4.22
C SER A 39 -3.72 10.18 -5.59
N ALA A 40 -2.55 10.55 -6.11
CA ALA A 40 -2.38 11.08 -7.46
C ALA A 40 -2.87 10.11 -8.56
N TYR A 41 -3.04 8.83 -8.24
CA TYR A 41 -3.53 7.80 -9.15
C TYR A 41 -5.02 7.47 -8.96
N GLY A 42 -5.74 8.22 -8.10
CA GLY A 42 -7.18 8.09 -7.89
C GLY A 42 -7.61 7.09 -6.82
N PHE A 43 -6.67 6.49 -6.09
CA PHE A 43 -6.99 5.60 -4.96
C PHE A 43 -7.41 6.43 -3.75
N THR A 44 -8.57 6.12 -3.18
CA THR A 44 -9.04 6.76 -1.94
C THR A 44 -8.75 5.83 -0.76
N TYR A 45 -7.81 6.25 0.08
CA TYR A 45 -7.48 5.58 1.34
C TYR A 45 -8.34 6.17 2.46
N SER A 46 -9.00 5.34 3.24
CA SER A 46 -9.68 5.75 4.48
C SER A 46 -8.73 5.69 5.68
N PRO A 47 -9.04 6.30 6.83
CA PRO A 47 -8.40 5.90 8.09
C PRO A 47 -8.54 4.39 8.28
N ASP A 48 -7.55 3.76 8.92
CA ASP A 48 -7.59 2.32 9.13
C ASP A 48 -8.69 1.91 10.12
N THR A 49 -9.35 0.80 9.77
CA THR A 49 -10.38 0.14 10.57
C THR A 49 -9.99 -1.32 10.78
N TYR A 50 -10.75 -2.05 11.60
CA TYR A 50 -10.51 -3.49 11.86
C TYR A 50 -9.17 -3.83 12.54
N ASN A 51 -8.44 -2.83 13.04
CA ASN A 51 -7.27 -3.08 13.87
C ASN A 51 -7.67 -3.75 15.18
N THR A 52 -6.83 -4.67 15.64
CA THR A 52 -7.06 -5.37 16.92
C THR A 52 -6.54 -4.55 18.11
N GLN A 53 -5.46 -3.81 17.91
CA GLN A 53 -4.82 -2.94 18.91
C GLN A 53 -3.78 -2.03 18.26
N GLY A 54 -3.14 -1.20 19.08
CA GLY A 54 -2.08 -0.28 18.68
C GLY A 54 -2.56 1.17 18.63
N SER A 55 -1.60 2.10 18.64
CA SER A 55 -1.85 3.54 18.63
C SER A 55 -1.41 4.14 17.31
N SER A 56 -2.17 5.12 16.81
CA SER A 56 -1.77 5.91 15.65
C SER A 56 -0.58 6.81 15.99
N TYR A 57 0.39 6.87 15.10
CA TYR A 57 1.50 7.82 15.12
C TYR A 57 1.62 8.50 13.76
N PHE A 58 1.96 9.80 13.75
CA PHE A 58 2.17 10.57 12.54
C PHE A 58 3.43 11.43 12.70
N ASP A 59 4.31 11.38 11.71
CA ASP A 59 5.47 12.26 11.59
C ASP A 59 5.52 12.91 10.20
N GLY A 60 5.16 14.19 10.16
CA GLY A 60 5.25 15.03 8.96
C GLY A 60 6.57 15.78 8.80
N SER A 61 7.57 15.52 9.64
CA SER A 61 8.83 16.29 9.68
C SER A 61 9.71 16.07 8.46
N GLN A 62 9.65 14.86 7.87
CA GLN A 62 10.42 14.49 6.69
C GLN A 62 9.55 14.53 5.42
N THR A 63 10.07 15.14 4.37
CA THR A 63 9.45 15.08 3.04
C THR A 63 9.81 13.76 2.38
N ILE A 64 8.80 12.99 1.98
CA ILE A 64 8.98 11.75 1.23
C ILE A 64 9.14 12.08 -0.24
N THR A 65 10.33 11.83 -0.80
CA THR A 65 10.67 12.12 -2.19
C THR A 65 10.44 10.90 -3.08
N GLN A 66 10.48 11.08 -4.41
CA GLN A 66 10.28 10.01 -5.42
C GLN A 66 8.88 9.37 -5.46
N THR A 67 7.90 10.00 -4.81
CA THR A 67 6.49 9.63 -4.91
C THR A 67 5.63 10.89 -4.90
N LEU A 68 4.49 10.84 -5.60
CA LEU A 68 3.46 11.88 -5.51
C LEU A 68 2.56 11.70 -4.28
N ASN A 69 2.66 10.54 -3.62
CA ASN A 69 1.78 10.12 -2.53
C ASN A 69 2.52 10.11 -1.19
N GLY A 70 3.38 11.10 -0.92
CA GLY A 70 4.23 11.12 0.28
C GLY A 70 3.46 11.01 1.60
N TYR A 71 2.23 11.52 1.64
CA TYR A 71 1.42 11.62 2.85
C TYR A 71 1.09 10.27 3.51
N ILE A 72 0.80 9.23 2.72
CA ILE A 72 0.44 7.90 3.26
C ILE A 72 1.63 7.17 3.89
N TYR A 73 2.85 7.69 3.72
CA TYR A 73 4.07 7.16 4.31
C TYR A 73 4.51 7.95 5.57
N GLN A 74 3.65 8.84 6.08
CA GLN A 74 3.94 9.67 7.25
C GLN A 74 3.12 9.27 8.49
N SER A 75 2.31 8.22 8.39
CA SER A 75 1.58 7.65 9.52
C SER A 75 1.81 6.15 9.65
N GLU A 76 1.74 5.68 10.89
CA GLU A 76 1.81 4.27 11.23
C GLU A 76 0.90 3.94 12.41
N ARG A 77 0.72 2.64 12.65
CA ARG A 77 0.14 2.11 13.87
C ARG A 77 1.21 1.33 14.62
N VAL A 78 1.46 1.74 15.85
CA VAL A 78 2.50 1.15 16.71
C VAL A 78 1.86 0.32 17.81
N SER A 79 2.49 -0.79 18.17
CA SER A 79 2.07 -1.65 19.28
C SER A 79 3.30 -2.32 19.88
N THR A 80 3.33 -2.45 21.20
CA THR A 80 4.36 -3.22 21.93
C THR A 80 4.06 -4.72 22.01
N GLY A 81 2.88 -5.14 21.57
CA GLY A 81 2.47 -6.54 21.45
C GLY A 81 2.02 -6.91 20.03
N THR A 82 1.67 -8.18 19.84
CA THR A 82 1.12 -8.69 18.57
C THR A 82 -0.16 -7.95 18.21
N TRP A 83 -0.21 -7.40 17.00
CA TRP A 83 -1.36 -6.68 16.49
C TRP A 83 -1.58 -7.02 15.01
N GLY A 84 -2.78 -6.73 14.50
CA GLY A 84 -3.13 -6.98 13.10
C GLY A 84 -4.49 -6.43 12.72
N TYR A 85 -5.00 -6.88 11.58
CA TYR A 85 -6.29 -6.48 11.02
C TYR A 85 -7.19 -7.69 10.77
N ASP A 86 -8.39 -7.67 11.34
CA ASP A 86 -9.43 -8.68 11.12
C ASP A 86 -10.42 -8.19 10.05
N ILE A 87 -9.99 -8.25 8.78
CA ILE A 87 -10.74 -7.67 7.66
C ILE A 87 -11.82 -8.67 7.20
N PRO A 88 -13.11 -8.32 7.28
CA PRO A 88 -14.16 -9.13 6.69
C PRO A 88 -14.08 -9.04 5.16
N VAL A 89 -13.92 -10.18 4.49
CA VAL A 89 -13.88 -10.28 3.04
C VAL A 89 -15.19 -10.86 2.51
N SER A 90 -15.78 -10.19 1.52
CA SER A 90 -16.98 -10.65 0.81
C SER A 90 -17.08 -9.93 -0.54
N PRO A 91 -17.42 -10.63 -1.64
CA PRO A 91 -17.72 -12.07 -1.72
C PRO A 91 -16.46 -12.95 -1.63
N ASP A 92 -16.64 -14.27 -1.53
CA ASP A 92 -15.54 -15.21 -1.63
C ASP A 92 -14.82 -15.05 -2.98
N GLY A 93 -13.49 -15.02 -2.94
CA GLY A 93 -12.71 -14.79 -4.15
C GLY A 93 -11.21 -14.64 -3.90
N THR A 94 -10.48 -14.36 -4.97
CA THR A 94 -9.05 -14.05 -4.93
C THR A 94 -8.87 -12.54 -4.80
N TYR A 95 -8.11 -12.13 -3.80
CA TYR A 95 -7.78 -10.73 -3.53
C TYR A 95 -6.28 -10.50 -3.73
N VAL A 96 -5.94 -9.31 -4.22
CA VAL A 96 -4.55 -8.83 -4.22
C VAL A 96 -4.39 -7.95 -2.98
N LEU A 97 -3.48 -8.34 -2.10
CA LEU A 97 -3.06 -7.52 -0.97
C LEU A 97 -1.80 -6.74 -1.34
N ILE A 98 -1.87 -5.43 -1.20
CA ILE A 98 -0.74 -4.53 -1.41
C ILE A 98 -0.43 -3.90 -0.07
N LEU A 99 0.80 -4.11 0.40
CA LEU A 99 1.31 -3.51 1.63
C LEU A 99 2.41 -2.54 1.27
N GLU A 100 2.25 -1.32 1.77
CA GLU A 100 3.20 -0.25 1.61
C GLU A 100 3.79 0.08 2.97
N PHE A 101 5.12 0.10 3.07
CA PHE A 101 5.83 0.21 4.34
C PHE A 101 6.70 1.47 4.39
N ALA A 102 6.70 2.13 5.53
CA ALA A 102 7.62 3.20 5.89
C ALA A 102 8.01 3.04 7.36
N GLU A 103 9.31 3.12 7.65
CA GLU A 103 9.81 3.26 9.03
C GLU A 103 9.96 4.75 9.31
N ILE A 104 9.18 5.27 10.26
CA ILE A 104 9.12 6.70 10.56
C ILE A 104 9.49 7.04 12.01
N PHE A 105 9.80 6.03 12.84
CA PHE A 105 10.10 6.24 14.24
C PHE A 105 11.59 6.08 14.54
N TRP A 106 12.19 4.98 14.07
CA TRP A 106 13.58 4.65 14.35
C TRP A 106 14.52 5.20 13.28
N THR A 107 15.50 5.99 13.71
CA THR A 107 16.52 6.59 12.84
C THR A 107 17.78 5.74 12.70
N VAL A 108 17.84 4.59 13.40
CA VAL A 108 19.01 3.70 13.45
C VAL A 108 18.56 2.24 13.44
N THR A 109 19.17 1.44 12.57
CA THR A 109 18.95 -0.01 12.48
C THR A 109 19.29 -0.71 13.80
N GLY A 110 18.40 -1.59 14.26
CA GLY A 110 18.66 -2.49 15.40
C GLY A 110 18.12 -2.05 16.76
N ASN A 111 17.39 -0.93 16.83
CA ASN A 111 16.71 -0.46 18.06
C ASN A 111 15.26 -0.97 18.19
N MET A 112 14.93 -2.07 17.50
CA MET A 112 13.63 -2.73 17.55
C MET A 112 13.41 -3.51 18.86
#